data_AF-A0A3C1GKW1-F1
#
_entry.id   AF-A0A3C1GKW1-F1
#
_cell.length_a   1.000
_cell.length_b   1.000
_cell.length_c   1.000
_cell.angle_alpha   90.00
_cell.angle_beta   90.00
_cell.angle_gamma   90.00
#
_symmetry.space_group_name_H-M   'P 1'
#
loop_
_entity.id
_entity.type
_entity.pdbx_description
1 polymer ?
#
loop_
_entity_poly.entity_id
_entity_poly.type
_entity_poly.pdbx_seq_one_letter_code
_entity_poly.pdbx_strand_id
1 'polypeptide(L)'
;MTTPMVAELYSPPPGAQKIFHRRKLSRLVRTGRRLDLFHSMHDNVHGFDIHYEVDLGAGTIVGADAVVSRLPYRGLCDEPQRNIAAMIGEPADALLRKRAQTLLGGAEGCAQLYDLTADLLK
;
A
#
# COMPACT_ATOMS: atom_id res chain seq x y z
N MET A 1 14.82 -17.61 24.38
CA MET A 1 15.36 -17.65 23.01
C MET A 1 15.51 -16.22 22.52
N THR A 2 16.74 -15.75 22.34
CA THR A 2 17.03 -14.43 21.78
C THR A 2 17.31 -14.63 20.29
N THR A 3 16.41 -14.18 19.44
CA THR A 3 16.67 -14.12 17.99
C THR A 3 17.83 -13.15 17.78
N PRO A 4 18.97 -13.55 17.19
CA PRO A 4 20.07 -12.63 16.95
C PRO A 4 19.59 -11.49 16.04
N MET A 5 19.83 -10.25 16.44
CA MET A 5 19.58 -9.09 15.58
C MET A 5 20.53 -9.17 14.39
N VAL A 6 19.97 -9.37 13.20
CA VAL A 6 20.73 -9.31 11.94
C VAL A 6 20.97 -7.83 11.63
N ALA A 7 22.23 -7.39 11.68
CA ALA A 7 22.63 -5.99 11.47
C ALA A 7 22.41 -5.49 10.03
N GLU A 8 22.02 -6.36 9.09
CA GLU A 8 21.73 -6.01 7.69
C GLU A 8 20.64 -4.95 7.55
N LEU A 9 19.74 -4.81 8.53
CA LEU A 9 18.69 -3.78 8.47
C LEU A 9 19.25 -2.36 8.69
N TYR A 10 20.34 -2.22 9.46
CA TYR A 10 20.92 -0.94 9.88
C TYR A 10 22.29 -0.65 9.26
N SER A 11 22.87 -1.62 8.55
CA SER A 11 24.16 -1.47 7.89
C SER A 11 23.98 -1.61 6.38
N PRO A 12 24.58 -0.72 5.56
CA PRO A 12 24.52 -0.88 4.11
C PRO A 12 25.24 -2.18 3.71
N PRO A 13 24.74 -2.91 2.70
CA PRO A 13 25.50 -3.99 2.08
C PRO A 13 26.90 -3.50 1.63
N PRO A 14 27.95 -4.35 1.65
CA PRO A 14 29.28 -3.95 1.21
C PRO A 14 29.26 -3.31 -0.19
N GLY A 15 29.76 -2.08 -0.31
CA GLY A 15 29.77 -1.30 -1.56
C GLY A 15 28.52 -0.47 -1.84
N ALA A 16 27.46 -0.58 -1.04
CA ALA A 16 26.27 0.26 -1.19
C ALA A 16 26.50 1.68 -0.64
N GLN A 17 26.15 2.71 -1.42
CA GLN A 17 26.24 4.12 -1.01
C GLN A 17 25.06 4.59 -0.15
N LYS A 18 23.94 3.85 -0.13
CA LYS A 18 22.71 4.19 0.61
C LYS A 18 22.17 2.97 1.35
N ILE A 19 21.80 3.18 2.61
CA ILE A 19 21.24 2.14 3.51
C ILE A 19 19.77 1.88 3.18
N PHE A 20 19.05 2.91 2.72
CA PHE A 20 17.64 2.83 2.36
C PHE A 20 17.44 3.28 0.91
N HIS A 21 16.74 2.46 0.13
CA HIS A 21 16.36 2.78 -1.23
C HIS A 21 14.92 2.34 -1.45
N ARG A 22 14.04 3.30 -1.78
CA ARG A 22 12.64 3.07 -2.05
C ARG A 22 12.32 3.41 -3.49
N ARG A 23 11.74 2.46 -4.21
CA ARG A 23 11.16 2.66 -5.53
C ARG A 23 9.65 2.64 -5.40
N LYS A 24 9.00 3.65 -5.99
CA LYS A 24 7.56 3.69 -6.18
C LYS A 24 7.23 3.69 -7.67
N LEU A 25 6.18 3.00 -8.07
CA LEU A 25 5.63 3.06 -9.41
C LEU A 25 4.11 3.13 -9.32
N SER A 26 3.51 4.14 -9.94
CA SER A 26 2.07 4.26 -10.09
C SER A 26 1.70 4.13 -11.57
N ARG A 27 0.54 3.55 -11.83
CA ARG A 27 -0.06 3.47 -13.15
C ARG A 27 -1.56 3.67 -13.03
N LEU A 28 -2.10 4.40 -13.98
CA LEU A 28 -3.52 4.60 -14.15
C LEU A 28 -3.88 4.22 -15.58
N VAL A 29 -4.88 3.35 -15.73
CA VAL A 29 -5.39 2.92 -17.03
C VAL A 29 -6.89 3.11 -17.01
N ARG A 30 -7.44 3.74 -18.06
CA ARG A 30 -8.88 3.83 -18.24
C ARG A 30 -9.33 2.82 -19.28
N THR A 31 -10.25 1.94 -18.89
CA THR A 31 -10.82 0.91 -19.76
C THR A 31 -12.34 1.09 -19.80
N GLY A 32 -12.82 1.84 -20.80
CA GLY A 32 -14.24 2.17 -20.93
C GLY A 32 -14.76 2.99 -19.73
N ARG A 33 -15.62 2.36 -18.91
CA ARG A 33 -16.23 2.94 -17.69
C ARG A 33 -15.46 2.61 -16.41
N ARG A 34 -14.36 1.87 -16.51
CA ARG A 34 -13.50 1.53 -15.39
C ARG A 34 -12.22 2.35 -15.40
N LEU A 35 -11.75 2.70 -14.21
CA LEU A 35 -10.44 3.26 -13.98
C LEU A 35 -9.65 2.28 -13.12
N ASP A 36 -8.65 1.65 -13.73
CA ASP A 36 -7.73 0.73 -13.09
C ASP A 36 -6.54 1.54 -12.54
N LEU A 37 -6.33 1.45 -11.23
CA LEU A 37 -5.26 2.12 -10.52
C LEU A 37 -4.32 1.08 -9.95
N PHE A 38 -3.04 1.24 -10.20
CA PHE A 38 -1.99 0.42 -9.63
C PHE A 38 -0.98 1.31 -8.93
N HIS A 39 -0.56 0.92 -7.74
CA HIS A 39 0.59 1.50 -7.09
C HIS A 39 1.45 0.45 -6.41
N SER A 40 2.75 0.50 -6.65
CA SER A 40 3.73 -0.34 -5.96
C SER A 40 4.76 0.49 -5.22
N MET A 41 5.25 -0.08 -4.13
CA MET A 41 6.39 0.42 -3.38
C MET A 41 7.24 -0.74 -2.89
N HIS A 42 8.51 -0.68 -3.27
CA HIS A 42 9.53 -1.66 -2.88
C HIS A 42 10.72 -0.92 -2.31
N ASP A 43 11.10 -1.28 -1.09
CA ASP A 43 12.33 -0.88 -0.44
C ASP A 43 13.00 -2.08 0.23
N ASN A 44 14.12 -1.88 0.92
CA ASN A 44 14.84 -2.95 1.60
C ASN A 44 14.04 -3.66 2.71
N VAL A 45 12.91 -3.11 3.15
CA VAL A 45 12.07 -3.57 4.26
C VAL A 45 10.66 -3.96 3.83
N HIS A 46 10.12 -3.31 2.80
CA HIS A 46 8.72 -3.40 2.37
C HIS A 46 8.62 -3.74 0.88
N GLY A 47 7.59 -4.50 0.53
CA GLY A 47 7.25 -4.80 -0.86
C GLY A 47 5.75 -4.91 -0.99
N PHE A 48 5.12 -3.86 -1.53
CA PHE A 48 3.68 -3.69 -1.60
C PHE A 48 3.29 -3.38 -3.04
N ASP A 49 2.25 -4.05 -3.49
CA ASP A 49 1.55 -3.79 -4.74
C ASP A 49 0.08 -3.65 -4.40
N ILE A 50 -0.55 -2.53 -4.76
CA ILE A 50 -1.98 -2.30 -4.56
C ILE A 50 -2.67 -2.06 -5.90
N HIS A 51 -3.89 -2.58 -6.00
CA HIS A 51 -4.76 -2.45 -7.16
C HIS A 51 -6.11 -1.92 -6.71
N TYR A 52 -6.63 -0.92 -7.41
CA TYR A 52 -8.00 -0.47 -7.29
C TYR A 52 -8.68 -0.44 -8.65
N GLU A 53 -10.00 -0.63 -8.63
CA GLU A 53 -10.86 -0.41 -9.78
C GLU A 53 -11.96 0.57 -9.35
N VAL A 54 -12.16 1.65 -10.11
CA VAL A 54 -13.22 2.64 -9.87
C VAL A 54 -14.24 2.56 -11.00
N ASP A 55 -15.53 2.45 -10.65
CA ASP A 55 -16.63 2.73 -11.57
C ASP A 55 -16.74 4.24 -11.80
N LEU A 56 -16.45 4.70 -13.02
CA LEU A 56 -16.52 6.13 -13.34
C LEU A 56 -17.96 6.67 -13.43
N GLY A 57 -18.95 5.79 -13.59
CA GLY A 57 -20.35 6.18 -13.67
C GLY A 57 -21.03 6.30 -12.32
N ALA A 58 -20.73 5.38 -11.40
CA ALA A 58 -21.18 5.42 -10.02
C ALA A 58 -20.27 6.29 -9.13
N GLY A 59 -19.02 6.53 -9.55
CA GLY A 59 -18.03 7.24 -8.76
C GLY A 59 -17.62 6.46 -7.51
N THR A 60 -17.55 5.12 -7.59
CA THR A 60 -17.27 4.25 -6.44
C THR A 60 -16.14 3.28 -6.73
N ILE A 61 -15.40 2.92 -5.69
CA ILE A 61 -14.42 1.83 -5.75
C ILE A 61 -15.19 0.51 -5.82
N VAL A 62 -14.90 -0.31 -6.82
CA VAL A 62 -15.55 -1.61 -7.05
C VAL A 62 -14.61 -2.79 -6.88
N GLY A 63 -13.30 -2.54 -6.89
CA GLY A 63 -12.25 -3.54 -6.65
C GLY A 63 -11.11 -2.91 -5.85
N ALA A 64 -10.55 -3.69 -4.91
CA ALA A 64 -9.46 -3.26 -4.06
C ALA A 64 -8.68 -4.49 -3.56
N ASP A 65 -7.43 -4.61 -3.99
CA ASP A 65 -6.57 -5.74 -3.66
C ASP A 65 -5.15 -5.28 -3.33
N ALA A 66 -4.47 -6.05 -2.48
CA ALA A 66 -3.08 -5.82 -2.14
C ALA A 66 -2.29 -7.13 -2.15
N VAL A 67 -1.11 -7.08 -2.76
CA VAL A 67 -0.11 -8.15 -2.70
C VAL A 67 1.09 -7.63 -1.94
N VAL A 68 1.46 -8.34 -0.88
CA VAL A 68 2.58 -7.95 -0.01
C VAL A 68 3.66 -9.02 -0.05
N SER A 69 4.73 -8.71 -0.78
CA SER A 69 5.88 -9.61 -0.97
C SER A 69 6.88 -9.53 0.18
N ARG A 70 6.92 -8.40 0.91
CA ARG A 70 7.87 -8.20 2.02
C ARG A 70 7.26 -7.33 3.12
N LEU A 71 7.37 -7.82 4.36
CA LEU A 71 6.94 -7.17 5.59
C LEU A 71 8.10 -7.21 6.62
N PRO A 72 8.32 -6.13 7.39
CA PRO A 72 9.32 -6.12 8.47
C PRO A 72 8.96 -7.06 9.61
N TYR A 73 7.67 -7.15 9.97
CA TYR A 73 7.20 -7.88 11.15
C TYR A 73 6.06 -8.82 10.77
N ARG A 74 6.41 -10.06 10.40
CA ARG A 74 5.42 -11.13 10.17
C ARG A 74 4.65 -11.42 11.47
N GLY A 75 3.38 -11.77 11.34
CA GLY A 75 2.39 -11.92 12.41
C GLY A 75 1.69 -10.61 12.74
N LEU A 76 2.44 -9.51 12.94
CA LEU A 76 1.87 -8.20 13.28
C LEU A 76 1.38 -7.42 12.06
N CYS A 77 2.15 -7.46 10.97
CA CYS A 77 1.83 -6.67 9.78
C CYS A 77 0.87 -7.38 8.81
N ASP A 78 0.55 -8.66 9.01
CA ASP A 78 -0.25 -9.44 8.06
C ASP A 78 -1.75 -9.12 8.16
N GLU A 79 -2.29 -8.94 9.37
CA GLU A 79 -3.72 -8.64 9.56
C GLU A 79 -4.15 -7.31 8.95
N PRO A 80 -3.43 -6.18 9.14
CA PRO A 80 -3.82 -4.90 8.56
C PRO A 80 -3.89 -4.90 7.03
N GLN A 81 -3.25 -5.85 6.34
CA GLN A 81 -3.30 -5.95 4.87
C GLN A 81 -4.70 -6.31 4.37
N ARG A 82 -5.48 -7.03 5.19
CA ARG A 82 -6.85 -7.44 4.84
C ARG A 82 -7.80 -6.24 4.78
N ASN A 83 -7.44 -5.12 5.40
CA ASN A 83 -8.26 -3.91 5.43
C ASN A 83 -8.39 -3.26 4.05
N ILE A 84 -7.56 -3.62 3.06
CA ILE A 84 -7.67 -3.09 1.69
C ILE A 84 -9.08 -3.29 1.12
N ALA A 85 -9.73 -4.41 1.43
CA ALA A 85 -11.06 -4.75 0.96
C ALA A 85 -12.15 -3.81 1.51
N ALA A 86 -11.90 -3.13 2.64
CA ALA A 86 -12.82 -2.16 3.22
C ALA A 86 -12.98 -0.90 2.35
N MET A 87 -12.11 -0.71 1.36
CA MET A 87 -12.23 0.37 0.38
C MET A 87 -13.30 0.09 -0.68
N ILE A 88 -13.73 -1.17 -0.86
CA ILE A 88 -14.78 -1.50 -1.83
C ILE A 88 -16.10 -0.88 -1.37
N GLY A 89 -16.76 -0.17 -2.28
CA GLY A 89 -17.98 0.59 -2.01
C GLY A 89 -17.74 2.04 -1.58
N GLU A 90 -16.50 2.41 -1.26
CA GLU A 90 -16.19 3.80 -0.90
C GLU A 90 -16.35 4.74 -2.10
N PRO A 91 -16.97 5.92 -1.93
CA PRO A 91 -17.04 6.94 -2.98
C PRO A 91 -15.64 7.45 -3.35
N ALA A 92 -15.38 7.61 -4.65
CA ALA A 92 -14.17 8.22 -5.19
C ALA A 92 -14.31 9.76 -5.25
N ASP A 93 -14.45 10.37 -4.08
CA ASP A 93 -14.70 11.80 -3.91
C ASP A 93 -13.60 12.52 -3.09
N ALA A 94 -13.80 13.83 -2.83
CA ALA A 94 -12.86 14.65 -2.07
C ALA A 94 -12.64 14.18 -0.62
N LEU A 95 -13.53 13.35 -0.07
CA LEU A 95 -13.45 12.82 1.29
C LEU A 95 -12.80 11.43 1.33
N LEU A 96 -12.52 10.80 0.19
CA LEU A 96 -11.91 9.47 0.10
C LEU A 96 -10.60 9.38 0.90
N ARG A 97 -9.75 10.42 0.85
CA ARG A 97 -8.50 10.46 1.61
C ARG A 97 -8.72 10.30 3.11
N LYS A 98 -9.75 10.98 3.65
CA LYS A 98 -10.10 10.92 5.08
C LYS A 98 -10.62 9.54 5.45
N ARG A 99 -11.45 8.93 4.60
CA ARG A 99 -11.97 7.57 4.84
C ARG A 99 -10.86 6.53 4.75
N ALA A 100 -9.98 6.62 3.76
CA ALA A 100 -8.79 5.78 3.65
C ALA A 100 -7.88 5.87 4.89
N GLN A 101 -7.72 7.06 5.48
CA GLN A 101 -6.97 7.21 6.73
C GLN A 101 -7.58 6.39 7.86
N THR A 102 -8.91 6.44 8.03
CA THR A 102 -9.61 5.65 9.07
C THR A 102 -9.53 4.15 8.78
N LEU A 103 -9.80 3.74 7.54
CA LEU A 103 -9.91 2.34 7.15
C LEU A 103 -8.56 1.61 7.08
N LEU A 104 -7.53 2.31 6.59
CA LEU A 104 -6.23 1.70 6.30
C LEU A 104 -5.11 2.21 7.21
N GLY A 105 -5.20 3.45 7.70
CA GLY A 105 -4.13 4.10 8.46
C GLY A 105 -4.40 4.25 9.96
N GLY A 106 -5.51 3.71 10.46
CA GLY A 106 -5.90 3.76 11.87
C GLY A 106 -4.98 2.93 12.79
N ALA A 107 -5.36 2.80 14.07
CA ALA A 107 -4.56 2.08 15.07
C ALA A 107 -4.24 0.63 14.66
N GLU A 108 -5.23 -0.05 14.06
CA GLU A 108 -5.12 -1.42 13.52
C GLU A 108 -4.76 -1.42 12.02
N GLY A 109 -4.26 -0.30 11.51
CA GLY A 109 -3.99 -0.08 10.10
C GLY A 109 -2.55 -0.36 9.68
N CYS A 110 -2.29 -0.25 8.38
CA CYS A 110 -0.96 -0.25 7.79
C CYS A 110 -0.66 1.11 7.15
N ALA A 111 0.31 1.83 7.72
CA ALA A 111 0.74 3.13 7.20
C ALA A 111 1.17 3.06 5.73
N GLN A 112 1.85 1.99 5.29
CA GLN A 112 2.26 1.85 3.89
C GLN A 112 1.07 1.61 2.95
N LEU A 113 0.06 0.86 3.41
CA LEU A 113 -1.17 0.64 2.65
C LEU A 113 -1.94 1.95 2.47
N TYR A 114 -2.07 2.73 3.55
CA TYR A 114 -2.65 4.06 3.51
C TYR A 114 -1.85 5.01 2.59
N ASP A 115 -0.53 5.07 2.73
CA ASP A 115 0.31 5.98 1.95
C ASP A 115 0.19 5.73 0.45
N LEU A 116 0.21 4.46 0.02
CA LEU A 116 0.04 4.12 -1.39
C LEU A 116 -1.37 4.45 -1.89
N THR A 117 -2.39 4.16 -1.09
CA THR A 117 -3.77 4.54 -1.42
C THR A 117 -3.90 6.06 -1.58
N ALA A 118 -3.30 6.81 -0.66
CA ALA A 118 -3.39 8.25 -0.60
C ALA A 118 -2.55 8.95 -1.69
N ASP A 119 -1.51 8.30 -2.21
CA ASP A 119 -0.72 8.78 -3.36
C ASP A 119 -1.46 8.55 -4.69
N LEU A 120 -2.35 7.57 -4.80
CA LEU A 120 -3.24 7.41 -5.97
C LEU A 120 -4.30 8.51 -6.10
N LEU A 121 -4.54 9.28 -5.04
CA LEU A 121 -5.51 10.38 -5.01
C LEU A 121 -4.93 11.74 -5.41
N LYS A 122 -3.64 11.82 -5.72
CA LYS A 122 -2.94 13.05 -6.14
C LYS A 122 -2.84 13.11 -7.66
#